data_AF-A0A0S7BHA3-F1
#
_entry.id   AF-A0A0S7BHA3-F1
#
_cell.length_a   1.000
_cell.length_b   1.000
_cell.length_c   1.000
_cell.angle_alpha   90.00
_cell.angle_beta   90.00
_cell.angle_gamma   90.00
#
_symmetry.space_group_name_H-M   'P 1'
#
loop_
_entity.id
_entity.type
_entity.pdbx_description
1 polymer ?
#
loop_
_entity_poly.entity_id
_entity_poly.type
_entity_poly.pdbx_seq_one_letter_code
_entity_poly.pdbx_strand_id
1 'polypeptide(L)'
;MLPEYRQQVLTQVMSNLESLPADLRSRLNGQIRQLVKVPGFRNSSLAPVQVKARSAVQAFERSPQFAANVLAAWSELNIELRQQIFDFLTARGWTILPLDADRTKLPGFLTRWPKAEQFDMLDETFRSLHPETTHSKDDISLMAVWLSTRLPYELVDQVDEETKAQ
;
A
#
# COMPACT_ATOMS: atom_id res chain seq x y z
N MET A 1 7.48 3.94 5.96
CA MET A 1 6.45 4.92 5.56
C MET A 1 6.54 6.13 6.47
N LEU A 2 6.81 7.31 5.89
CA LEU A 2 6.89 8.57 6.63
C LEU A 2 5.55 8.88 7.35
N PRO A 3 5.56 9.48 8.55
CA PRO A 3 4.34 9.77 9.30
C PRO A 3 3.31 10.60 8.51
N GLU A 4 3.76 11.63 7.81
CA GLU A 4 2.92 12.56 7.05
C GLU A 4 2.30 11.86 5.84
N TYR A 5 3.11 11.11 5.09
CA TYR A 5 2.64 10.32 3.95
C TYR A 5 1.64 9.24 4.38
N ARG A 6 1.85 8.61 5.55
CA ARG A 6 0.87 7.68 6.13
C ARG A 6 -0.47 8.33 6.40
N GLN A 7 -0.46 9.54 6.94
CA GLN A 7 -1.70 10.29 7.17
C GLN A 7 -2.38 10.65 5.84
N GLN A 8 -1.62 10.98 4.79
CA GLN A 8 -2.15 11.24 3.45
C GLN A 8 -2.85 9.99 2.88
N VAL A 9 -2.22 8.82 2.94
CA VAL A 9 -2.81 7.55 2.49
C VAL A 9 -4.09 7.22 3.27
N LEU A 10 -4.05 7.31 4.60
CA LEU A 10 -5.24 7.10 5.44
C LEU A 10 -6.37 8.08 5.09
N THR A 11 -6.03 9.34 4.83
CA THR A 11 -7.00 10.38 4.45
C THR A 11 -7.63 10.06 3.09
N GLN A 12 -6.82 9.71 2.08
CA GLN A 12 -7.31 9.35 0.76
C GLN A 12 -8.27 8.17 0.81
N VAL A 13 -7.90 7.09 1.52
CA VAL A 13 -8.77 5.91 1.70
C VAL A 13 -10.07 6.29 2.40
N MET A 14 -10.00 7.07 3.48
CA MET A 14 -11.18 7.44 4.25
C MET A 14 -12.13 8.40 3.56
N SER A 15 -11.62 9.27 2.69
CA SER A 15 -12.41 10.17 1.84
C SER A 15 -13.18 9.41 0.76
N ASN A 16 -12.63 8.28 0.32
CA ASN A 16 -13.13 7.54 -0.85
C ASN A 16 -13.62 6.13 -0.49
N LEU A 17 -14.07 5.90 0.75
CA LEU A 17 -14.56 4.58 1.17
C LEU A 17 -15.71 4.06 0.30
N GLU A 18 -16.57 4.96 -0.17
CA GLU A 18 -17.78 4.62 -0.94
C GLU A 18 -17.48 4.18 -2.38
N SER A 19 -16.31 4.53 -2.93
CA SER A 19 -15.89 4.08 -4.27
C SER A 19 -15.16 2.73 -4.26
N LEU A 20 -14.86 2.18 -3.07
CA LEU A 20 -14.18 0.89 -2.93
C LEU A 20 -15.14 -0.29 -3.22
N PRO A 21 -14.60 -1.44 -3.63
CA PRO A 21 -15.36 -2.69 -3.70
C PRO A 21 -16.10 -2.99 -2.38
N ALA A 22 -17.33 -3.51 -2.49
CA ALA A 22 -18.25 -3.65 -1.36
C ALA A 22 -17.66 -4.43 -0.17
N ASP A 23 -16.94 -5.52 -0.44
CA ASP A 23 -16.30 -6.35 0.58
C ASP A 23 -15.19 -5.59 1.30
N LEU A 24 -14.33 -4.89 0.55
CA LEU A 24 -13.23 -4.11 1.12
C LEU A 24 -13.74 -2.93 1.95
N ARG A 25 -14.75 -2.22 1.44
CA ARG A 25 -15.45 -1.15 2.17
C ARG A 25 -16.06 -1.68 3.47
N SER A 26 -16.75 -2.82 3.43
CA SER A 26 -17.37 -3.44 4.60
C SER A 26 -16.34 -3.80 5.67
N ARG A 27 -15.25 -4.47 5.27
CA ARG A 27 -14.13 -4.83 6.16
C ARG A 27 -13.51 -3.60 6.81
N LEU A 28 -13.17 -2.58 6.03
CA LEU A 28 -12.58 -1.34 6.55
C LEU A 28 -13.52 -0.61 7.51
N ASN A 29 -14.81 -0.50 7.20
CA ASN A 29 -15.79 0.11 8.10
C ASN A 29 -15.90 -0.65 9.43
N GLY A 30 -15.87 -1.99 9.39
CA GLY A 30 -15.82 -2.81 10.61
C GLY A 30 -14.57 -2.53 11.45
N GLN A 31 -13.39 -2.54 10.81
CA GLN A 31 -12.12 -2.26 11.49
C GLN A 31 -12.06 -0.83 12.05
N ILE A 32 -12.56 0.17 11.32
CA ILE A 32 -12.60 1.56 11.79
C ILE A 32 -13.43 1.67 13.07
N ARG A 33 -14.63 1.05 13.12
CA ARG A 33 -15.47 1.11 14.33
C ARG A 33 -14.81 0.43 15.54
N GLN A 34 -14.11 -0.67 15.30
CA GLN A 34 -13.49 -1.46 16.37
C GLN A 34 -12.19 -0.81 16.87
N LEU A 35 -11.29 -0.44 15.96
CA LEU A 35 -9.90 -0.09 16.25
C LEU A 35 -9.67 1.42 16.37
N VAL A 36 -10.45 2.25 15.70
CA VAL A 36 -10.24 3.70 15.68
C VAL A 36 -11.10 4.35 16.75
N LYS A 37 -10.47 5.08 17.68
CA LYS A 37 -11.16 5.82 18.74
C LYS A 37 -10.98 7.32 18.49
N VAL A 38 -12.07 8.01 18.17
CA VAL A 38 -12.06 9.46 17.98
C VAL A 38 -12.68 10.14 19.20
N PRO A 39 -11.94 10.98 19.94
CA PRO A 39 -12.49 11.72 21.07
C PRO A 39 -13.73 12.54 20.68
N GLY A 40 -14.78 12.48 21.49
CA GLY A 40 -16.05 13.17 21.21
C GLY A 40 -17.01 12.41 20.28
N PHE A 41 -16.61 11.27 19.72
CA PHE A 41 -17.46 10.47 18.83
C PHE A 41 -17.71 9.08 19.42
N ARG A 42 -18.99 8.74 19.64
CA ARG A 42 -19.39 7.37 20.01
C ARG A 42 -19.19 6.39 18.84
N ASN A 43 -19.43 6.86 17.62
CA ASN A 43 -19.15 6.12 16.40
C ASN A 43 -18.11 6.88 15.57
N SER A 44 -16.87 6.39 15.59
CA SER A 44 -15.73 6.98 14.86
C SER A 44 -15.96 7.07 13.34
N SER A 45 -16.87 6.27 12.77
CA SER A 45 -17.17 6.35 11.33
C SER A 45 -17.84 7.67 10.92
N LEU A 46 -18.48 8.36 11.87
CA LEU A 46 -19.17 9.65 11.65
C LEU A 46 -18.26 10.85 11.87
N ALA A 47 -17.01 10.64 12.29
CA ALA A 47 -16.06 11.72 12.49
C ALA A 47 -15.63 12.35 11.15
N PRO A 48 -15.30 13.66 11.13
CA PRO A 48 -14.70 14.30 9.97
C PRO A 48 -13.46 13.51 9.49
N VAL A 49 -13.29 13.39 8.17
CA VAL A 49 -12.27 12.50 7.57
C VAL A 49 -10.88 12.76 8.13
N GLN A 50 -10.47 14.03 8.22
CA GLN A 50 -9.14 14.39 8.72
C GLN A 50 -8.91 13.94 10.18
N VAL A 51 -9.94 14.08 11.02
CA VAL A 51 -9.89 13.66 12.43
C VAL A 51 -9.86 12.14 12.52
N LYS A 52 -10.66 11.45 11.71
CA LYS A 52 -10.72 9.99 11.60
C LYS A 52 -9.38 9.42 11.14
N ALA A 53 -8.76 10.01 10.12
CA ALA A 53 -7.48 9.59 9.56
C ALA A 53 -6.35 9.72 10.59
N ARG A 54 -6.26 10.88 11.25
CA ARG A 54 -5.31 11.10 12.34
C ARG A 54 -5.49 10.09 13.48
N SER A 55 -6.73 9.80 13.85
CA SER A 55 -7.02 8.85 14.94
C SER A 55 -6.75 7.40 14.56
N ALA A 56 -6.68 7.08 13.27
CA ALA A 56 -6.42 5.73 12.78
C ALA A 56 -4.93 5.40 12.64
N VAL A 57 -4.02 6.37 12.79
CA VAL A 57 -2.58 6.16 12.67
C VAL A 57 -2.10 5.03 13.61
N GLN A 58 -2.50 5.07 14.88
CA GLN A 58 -2.09 4.05 15.85
C GLN A 58 -2.67 2.67 15.52
N ALA A 59 -3.90 2.60 15.01
CA ALA A 59 -4.49 1.34 14.57
C ALA A 59 -3.74 0.77 13.36
N PHE A 60 -3.33 1.63 12.42
CA PHE A 60 -2.55 1.26 11.24
C PHE A 60 -1.18 0.70 11.65
N GLU A 61 -0.49 1.33 12.60
CA GLU A 61 0.83 0.85 13.05
C GLU A 61 0.77 -0.47 13.83
N ARG A 62 -0.31 -0.71 14.58
CA ARG A 62 -0.41 -1.86 15.50
C ARG A 62 -1.15 -3.06 14.95
N SER A 63 -1.98 -2.89 13.94
CA SER A 63 -2.78 -3.97 13.35
C SER A 63 -2.32 -4.25 11.92
N PRO A 64 -1.52 -5.32 11.70
CA PRO A 64 -1.09 -5.71 10.37
C PRO A 64 -2.26 -5.90 9.39
N GLN A 65 -3.36 -6.49 9.86
CA GLN A 65 -4.56 -6.68 9.04
C GLN A 65 -5.23 -5.36 8.65
N PHE A 66 -5.25 -4.37 9.55
CA PHE A 66 -5.80 -3.06 9.22
C PHE A 66 -4.89 -2.31 8.24
N ALA A 67 -3.57 -2.36 8.44
CA ALA A 67 -2.61 -1.82 7.47
C ALA A 67 -2.78 -2.45 6.09
N ALA A 68 -2.84 -3.78 6.00
CA ALA A 68 -3.03 -4.50 4.74
C ALA A 68 -4.33 -4.10 4.02
N ASN A 69 -5.45 -3.98 4.74
CA ASN A 69 -6.72 -3.55 4.15
C ASN A 69 -6.70 -2.08 3.71
N VAL A 70 -6.00 -1.20 4.45
CA VAL A 70 -5.81 0.20 4.04
C VAL A 70 -4.95 0.29 2.79
N LEU A 71 -3.85 -0.47 2.70
CA LEU A 71 -2.98 -0.49 1.52
C LEU A 71 -3.67 -1.11 0.31
N ALA A 72 -4.46 -2.17 0.49
CA ALA A 72 -5.29 -2.72 -0.57
C ALA A 72 -6.29 -1.68 -1.09
N ALA A 73 -6.98 -0.97 -0.20
CA ALA A 73 -7.91 0.08 -0.60
C ALA A 73 -7.23 1.25 -1.29
N TRP A 74 -6.07 1.68 -0.79
CA TRP A 74 -5.26 2.70 -1.44
C TRP A 74 -4.85 2.26 -2.85
N SER A 75 -4.45 1.00 -3.02
CA SER A 75 -4.09 0.43 -4.31
C SER A 75 -5.28 0.39 -5.30
N GLU A 76 -6.49 0.07 -4.83
CA GLU A 76 -7.71 0.14 -5.64
C GLU A 76 -8.04 1.58 -6.10
N LEU A 77 -7.81 2.57 -5.23
CA LEU A 77 -8.02 3.98 -5.56
C LEU A 77 -6.99 4.53 -6.55
N ASN A 78 -5.87 3.83 -6.75
CA ASN A 78 -4.78 4.21 -7.65
C ASN A 78 -4.55 3.11 -8.71
N ILE A 79 -5.63 2.64 -9.34
CA ILE A 79 -5.62 1.51 -10.28
C ILE A 79 -4.68 1.73 -11.49
N GLU A 80 -4.58 2.97 -11.98
CA GLU A 80 -3.70 3.31 -13.09
C GLU A 80 -2.22 3.18 -12.68
N LEU A 81 -1.83 3.80 -11.56
CA LEU A 81 -0.48 3.63 -10.99
C LEU A 81 -0.17 2.15 -10.71
N ARG A 82 -1.15 1.40 -10.21
CA ARG A 82 -1.01 -0.03 -9.95
C ARG A 82 -0.65 -0.79 -11.22
N GLN A 83 -1.37 -0.54 -12.32
CA GLN A 83 -1.10 -1.18 -13.60
C GLN A 83 0.28 -0.78 -14.12
N GLN A 84 0.61 0.52 -14.13
CA GLN A 84 1.89 1.03 -14.61
C GLN A 84 3.07 0.44 -13.83
N ILE A 85 2.98 0.36 -12.50
CA ILE A 85 4.04 -0.22 -11.67
C ILE A 85 4.14 -1.73 -11.84
N PHE A 86 3.01 -2.44 -12.02
CA PHE A 86 3.04 -3.87 -12.32
C PHE A 86 3.78 -4.16 -13.63
N ASP A 87 3.44 -3.44 -14.70
CA ASP A 87 4.08 -3.59 -16.01
C ASP A 87 5.56 -3.22 -15.94
N PHE A 88 5.89 -2.12 -15.24
CA PHE A 88 7.25 -1.66 -15.00
C PHE A 88 8.11 -2.72 -14.27
N LEU A 89 7.63 -3.28 -13.16
CA LEU A 89 8.37 -4.30 -12.40
C LEU A 89 8.51 -5.60 -13.20
N THR A 90 7.45 -6.03 -13.89
CA THR A 90 7.46 -7.25 -14.70
C THR A 90 8.44 -7.13 -15.88
N ALA A 91 8.48 -5.97 -16.56
CA ALA A 91 9.44 -5.70 -17.63
C ALA A 91 10.91 -5.74 -17.15
N ARG A 92 11.14 -5.49 -15.86
CA ARG A 92 12.46 -5.59 -15.20
C ARG A 92 12.76 -7.00 -14.66
N GLY A 93 11.89 -7.97 -14.93
CA GLY A 93 12.09 -9.37 -14.54
C GLY A 93 11.68 -9.69 -13.09
N TRP A 94 10.87 -8.85 -12.44
CA TRP A 94 10.35 -9.18 -11.11
C TRP A 94 9.25 -10.25 -11.20
N THR A 95 9.42 -11.34 -10.46
CA THR A 95 8.36 -12.33 -10.25
C THR A 95 7.39 -11.83 -9.17
N ILE A 96 6.25 -11.28 -9.57
CA ILE A 96 5.22 -10.75 -8.67
C ILE A 96 3.86 -11.41 -8.93
N LEU A 97 3.01 -11.45 -7.90
CA LEU A 97 1.66 -12.01 -8.01
C LEU A 97 0.80 -11.19 -8.98
N PRO A 98 -0.20 -11.81 -9.64
CA PRO A 98 -1.18 -11.11 -10.46
C PRO A 98 -1.85 -9.93 -9.74
N LEU A 99 -2.38 -8.98 -10.51
CA LEU A 99 -3.01 -7.77 -9.98
C LEU A 99 -4.28 -8.06 -9.16
N ASP A 100 -5.01 -9.12 -9.50
CA ASP A 100 -6.22 -9.58 -8.82
C ASP A 100 -5.94 -10.44 -7.57
N ALA A 101 -4.67 -10.74 -7.28
CA ALA A 101 -4.30 -11.50 -6.09
C ALA A 101 -4.60 -10.72 -4.81
N ASP A 102 -5.33 -11.37 -3.88
CA ASP A 102 -5.65 -10.81 -2.57
C ASP A 102 -4.44 -10.83 -1.62
N ARG A 103 -3.63 -9.78 -1.73
CA ARG A 103 -2.42 -9.57 -0.92
C ARG A 103 -2.70 -9.37 0.57
N THR A 104 -3.96 -9.13 0.97
CA THR A 104 -4.33 -8.98 2.39
C THR A 104 -4.27 -10.29 3.17
N LYS A 105 -4.15 -11.42 2.48
CA LYS A 105 -4.07 -12.78 3.04
C LYS A 105 -2.64 -13.33 3.13
N LEU A 106 -1.64 -12.58 2.66
CA LEU A 106 -0.25 -13.01 2.69
C LEU A 106 0.33 -12.92 4.11
N PRO A 107 1.29 -13.79 4.47
CA PRO A 107 1.85 -13.85 5.83
C PRO A 107 2.70 -12.62 6.21
N GLY A 108 3.01 -11.75 5.25
CA GLY A 108 3.78 -10.53 5.46
C GLY A 108 4.58 -10.12 4.22
N PHE A 109 5.48 -9.16 4.41
CA PHE A 109 6.43 -8.75 3.38
C PHE A 109 7.71 -9.57 3.48
N LEU A 110 8.27 -9.95 2.33
CA LEU A 110 9.63 -10.44 2.22
C LEU A 110 10.62 -9.30 2.54
N THR A 111 11.77 -9.62 3.13
CA THR A 111 12.73 -8.62 3.64
C THR A 111 13.89 -8.34 2.70
N ARG A 112 14.07 -9.15 1.65
CA ARG A 112 15.17 -9.02 0.68
C ARG A 112 14.77 -8.17 -0.52
N TRP A 113 15.58 -7.16 -0.82
CA TRP A 113 15.35 -6.19 -1.87
C TRP A 113 16.58 -6.04 -2.77
N PRO A 114 16.44 -6.01 -4.10
CA PRO A 114 17.59 -5.87 -4.99
C PRO A 114 18.28 -4.51 -4.80
N LYS A 115 19.57 -4.49 -4.49
CA LYS A 115 20.35 -3.26 -4.26
C LYS A 115 20.39 -2.33 -5.46
N ALA A 116 20.27 -2.89 -6.67
CA ALA A 116 20.21 -2.14 -7.92
C ALA A 116 18.87 -1.37 -8.10
N GLU A 117 17.83 -1.76 -7.35
CA GLU A 117 16.45 -1.28 -7.52
C GLU A 117 16.01 -0.36 -6.37
N GLN A 118 16.89 0.53 -5.92
CA GLN A 118 16.55 1.48 -4.86
C GLN A 118 15.45 2.46 -5.29
N PHE A 119 14.73 3.03 -4.32
CA PHE A 119 13.57 3.88 -4.60
C PHE A 119 13.88 5.10 -5.49
N ASP A 120 15.04 5.73 -5.35
CA ASP A 120 15.46 6.82 -6.26
C ASP A 120 15.58 6.34 -7.71
N MET A 121 16.23 5.18 -7.91
CA MET A 121 16.37 4.56 -9.23
C MET A 121 15.00 4.22 -9.84
N LEU A 122 14.13 3.62 -9.03
CA LEU A 122 12.78 3.25 -9.47
C LEU A 122 11.97 4.48 -9.85
N ASP A 123 11.99 5.55 -9.05
CA ASP A 123 11.28 6.79 -9.35
C ASP A 123 11.81 7.46 -10.63
N GLU A 124 13.13 7.63 -10.76
CA GLU A 124 13.74 8.24 -11.94
C GLU A 124 13.41 7.47 -13.23
N THR A 125 13.56 6.14 -13.19
CA THR A 125 13.28 5.30 -14.36
C THR A 125 11.78 5.28 -14.68
N PHE A 126 10.93 5.17 -13.67
CA PHE A 126 9.48 5.18 -13.86
C PHE A 126 9.02 6.49 -14.50
N ARG A 127 9.52 7.64 -14.03
CA ARG A 127 9.20 8.97 -14.61
C ARG A 127 9.75 9.13 -16.03
N SER A 128 10.89 8.53 -16.35
CA SER A 128 11.40 8.52 -17.72
C SER A 128 10.46 7.77 -18.69
N LEU A 129 9.73 6.76 -18.20
CA LEU A 129 8.78 5.98 -19.01
C LEU A 129 7.36 6.57 -18.98
N HIS A 130 7.01 7.27 -17.90
CA HIS A 130 5.71 7.91 -17.65
C HIS A 130 5.88 9.40 -17.29
N PRO A 131 6.37 10.24 -18.21
CA PRO A 131 6.66 11.65 -17.93
C PRO A 131 5.42 12.48 -17.52
N GLU A 132 4.22 12.01 -17.85
CA GLU A 132 2.93 12.58 -17.46
C GLU A 132 2.51 12.26 -16.02
N THR A 133 3.24 11.39 -15.33
CA THR A 133 2.83 10.92 -14.00
C THR A 133 2.78 12.07 -12.98
N THR A 134 1.64 12.19 -12.32
CA THR A 134 1.43 13.16 -11.22
C THR A 134 1.69 12.56 -9.84
N HIS A 135 2.00 11.26 -9.79
CA HIS A 135 2.25 10.54 -8.56
C HIS A 135 3.57 10.95 -7.92
N SER A 136 3.57 11.01 -6.59
CA SER A 136 4.77 11.30 -5.82
C SER A 136 5.73 10.11 -5.81
N LYS A 137 7.00 10.35 -5.46
CA LYS A 137 7.98 9.28 -5.23
C LYS A 137 7.49 8.29 -4.17
N ASP A 138 6.80 8.77 -3.14
CA ASP A 138 6.25 7.93 -2.09
C ASP A 138 5.14 7.01 -2.61
N ASP A 139 4.29 7.48 -3.53
CA ASP A 139 3.26 6.65 -4.17
C ASP A 139 3.88 5.53 -5.03
N ILE A 140 4.87 5.89 -5.85
CA ILE A 140 5.61 4.93 -6.69
C ILE A 140 6.28 3.88 -5.80
N SER A 141 6.97 4.32 -4.75
CA SER A 141 7.67 3.44 -3.81
C SER A 141 6.70 2.53 -3.05
N LEU A 142 5.58 3.06 -2.58
CA LEU A 142 4.56 2.29 -1.86
C LEU A 142 3.90 1.26 -2.77
N MET A 143 3.57 1.63 -4.00
CA MET A 143 2.98 0.70 -4.96
C MET A 143 3.97 -0.42 -5.32
N ALA A 144 5.26 -0.10 -5.49
CA ALA A 144 6.29 -1.10 -5.75
C ALA A 144 6.43 -2.09 -4.59
N VAL A 145 6.46 -1.60 -3.35
CA VAL A 145 6.46 -2.42 -2.12
C VAL A 145 5.21 -3.30 -2.05
N TRP A 146 4.03 -2.73 -2.30
CA TRP A 146 2.75 -3.44 -2.23
C TRP A 146 2.67 -4.56 -3.26
N LEU A 147 3.01 -4.29 -4.52
CA LEU A 147 2.90 -5.27 -5.61
C LEU A 147 3.95 -6.37 -5.52
N SER A 148 5.18 -6.02 -5.15
CA SER A 148 6.28 -6.98 -4.98
C SER A 148 6.20 -7.76 -3.67
N THR A 149 5.37 -7.32 -2.72
CA THR A 149 5.27 -7.88 -1.38
C THR A 149 6.63 -7.96 -0.68
N ARG A 150 7.51 -6.98 -0.96
CA ARG A 150 8.88 -6.88 -0.43
C ARG A 150 9.12 -5.53 0.24
N LEU A 151 9.95 -5.53 1.27
CA LEU A 151 10.46 -4.33 1.93
C LEU A 151 11.98 -4.25 1.76
N PRO A 152 12.56 -3.06 1.58
CA PRO A 152 14.01 -2.86 1.54
C PRO A 152 14.63 -2.90 2.94
N TYR A 153 14.51 -4.04 3.61
CA TYR A 153 15.13 -4.28 4.91
C TYR A 153 16.58 -4.78 4.74
N GLU A 154 16.76 -5.75 3.85
CA GLU A 154 18.06 -6.30 3.44
C GLU A 154 18.30 -6.02 1.96
N LEU A 155 19.32 -5.21 1.66
CA LEU A 155 19.74 -4.94 0.29
C LEU A 155 20.69 -6.04 -0.20
N VAL A 156 20.28 -6.77 -1.24
CA VAL A 156 21.02 -7.92 -1.79
C VAL A 156 21.33 -7.73 -3.26
N ASP A 157 22.43 -8.29 -3.74
CA ASP A 157 22.82 -8.18 -5.16
C ASP A 157 21.92 -9.05 -6.06
N GLN A 158 21.44 -10.19 -5.55
CA GLN A 158 20.44 -11.03 -6.20
C GLN A 158 19.39 -11.44 -5.16
N VAL A 159 18.12 -11.36 -5.54
CA VAL A 159 17.04 -11.89 -4.70
C VAL A 159 16.83 -13.33 -5.13
N ASP A 160 17.43 -14.25 -4.38
CA ASP A 160 17.32 -15.68 -4.68
C ASP A 160 15.84 -16.08 -4.84
N GLU A 161 15.51 -16.73 -5.96
CA GLU A 161 14.23 -17.42 -6.13
C GLU A 161 14.22 -18.69 -5.26
N GLU A 162 14.17 -18.53 -3.96
CA GLU A 162 13.83 -19.64 -3.06
C GLU A 162 12.43 -19.41 -2.52
N THR A 163 11.45 -19.93 -3.26
CA THR A 163 10.52 -20.96 -2.77
C THR A 163 9.68 -21.47 -3.96
N LYS A 164 10.25 -22.36 -4.79
CA LYS A 164 9.44 -23.45 -5.35
C LYS A 164 9.22 -24.44 -4.20
N ALA A 165 8.22 -24.19 -3.36
CA ALA A 165 7.80 -25.18 -2.38
C ALA A 165 7.20 -26.37 -3.12
N GLN A 166 7.79 -27.53 -2.85
CA GLN A 166 7.32 -28.87 -3.20
C GLN A 166 5.94 -29.16 -2.63
#